data_AF-A0A6N8XR55-F1
#
_entry.id   AF-A0A6N8XR55-F1
#
_cell.length_a   1.000
_cell.length_b   1.000
_cell.length_c   1.000
_cell.angle_alpha   90.00
_cell.angle_beta   90.00
_cell.angle_gamma   90.00
#
_symmetry.space_group_name_H-M   'P 1'
#
loop_
_entity.id
_entity.type
_entity.pdbx_description
1 polymer ?
#
loop_
_entity_poly.entity_id
_entity_poly.type
_entity_poly.pdbx_seq_one_letter_code
_entity_poly.pdbx_strand_id
1 'polypeptide(L)'
;MDLIPMGRPKPGHEEEWQRLMQPLYEEREESDEDTSRRLEISEPAYATAGAPRVGYSEEANVWYREHYKKPVGLTDAEFLEEAKGYYVLDLVVGKCDGVPVYSHGDLYDGVDKTSFRGKFLEFCEDLLEDDMLLYRAWTSVMPPEEAVEYGQALLASAENPWVEPPPPPPPPPPAPPP
;
A
#
# COMPACT_ATOMS: atom_id res chain seq x y z
N MET A 1 1.58 5.12 -10.13
CA MET A 1 2.65 4.42 -9.44
C MET A 1 2.27 4.33 -7.99
N ASP A 2 1.97 3.12 -7.53
CA ASP A 2 1.40 2.84 -6.23
C ASP A 2 2.11 1.60 -5.68
N LEU A 3 2.60 1.68 -4.45
CA LEU A 3 3.14 0.55 -3.70
C LEU A 3 1.95 -0.11 -3.01
N ILE A 4 1.48 -1.21 -3.58
CA ILE A 4 0.31 -1.94 -3.11
C ILE A 4 0.78 -3.30 -2.61
N PRO A 5 0.79 -3.54 -1.29
CA PRO A 5 1.11 -4.84 -0.75
C PRO A 5 0.09 -5.88 -1.25
N MET A 6 0.58 -6.97 -1.81
CA MET A 6 -0.29 -8.07 -2.22
C MET A 6 -0.65 -8.97 -1.03
N GLY A 7 -1.69 -9.78 -1.23
CA GLY A 7 -2.03 -10.83 -0.28
C GLY A 7 -0.91 -11.87 -0.12
N ARG A 8 -0.99 -12.65 0.96
CA ARG A 8 -0.09 -13.76 1.27
C ARG A 8 -0.83 -15.09 1.19
N PRO A 9 -0.17 -16.24 1.00
CA PRO A 9 -0.86 -17.53 1.05
C PRO A 9 -1.53 -17.76 2.40
N LYS A 10 -2.73 -18.35 2.36
CA LYS A 10 -3.34 -19.00 3.52
C LYS A 10 -2.50 -20.20 3.96
N PRO A 11 -2.50 -20.55 5.27
CA PRO A 11 -1.77 -21.70 5.76
C PRO A 11 -2.09 -22.99 4.98
N GLY A 12 -1.05 -23.66 4.46
CA GLY A 12 -1.17 -24.90 3.68
C GLY A 12 -1.31 -24.69 2.16
N HIS A 13 -1.30 -23.45 1.68
CA HIS A 13 -1.36 -23.10 0.25
C HIS A 13 -0.08 -22.45 -0.27
N GLU A 14 1.02 -22.47 0.49
CA GLU A 14 2.24 -21.72 0.19
C GLU A 14 2.85 -22.09 -1.17
N GLU A 15 3.02 -23.39 -1.44
CA GLU A 15 3.59 -23.88 -2.71
C GLU A 15 2.69 -23.57 -3.91
N GLU A 16 1.37 -23.73 -3.74
CA GLU A 16 0.38 -23.46 -4.79
C GLU A 16 0.37 -21.96 -5.13
N TRP A 17 0.34 -21.11 -4.10
CA TRP A 17 0.35 -19.67 -4.26
C TRP A 17 1.64 -19.20 -4.94
N GLN A 18 2.80 -19.73 -4.55
CA GLN A 18 4.08 -19.40 -5.19
C GLN A 18 4.07 -19.76 -6.68
N ARG A 19 3.50 -20.92 -7.04
CA ARG A 19 3.35 -21.33 -8.45
C ARG A 19 2.46 -20.37 -9.24
N LEU A 20 1.36 -19.89 -8.65
CA LEU A 20 0.44 -18.93 -9.28
C LEU A 20 1.05 -17.53 -9.39
N MET A 21 1.95 -17.17 -8.48
CA MET A 21 2.66 -15.90 -8.50
C MET A 21 3.78 -15.83 -9.54
N GLN A 22 4.41 -16.97 -9.85
CA GLN A 22 5.58 -17.01 -10.73
C GLN A 22 5.37 -16.33 -12.10
N PRO A 23 4.24 -16.54 -12.82
CA PRO A 23 3.98 -15.82 -14.06
C PRO A 23 3.94 -14.30 -13.88
N LEU A 24 3.38 -13.81 -12.76
CA LEU A 24 3.27 -12.37 -12.48
C LEU A 24 4.64 -11.73 -12.26
N TYR A 25 5.54 -12.40 -11.54
CA TYR A 25 6.93 -11.95 -11.36
C TYR A 25 7.71 -11.91 -12.68
N GLU A 26 7.32 -12.73 -13.65
CA GLU A 26 7.91 -12.79 -14.99
C GLU A 26 7.18 -11.90 -16.00
N GLU A 27 6.29 -11.02 -15.53
CA GLU A 27 5.46 -10.12 -16.36
C GLU A 27 4.64 -10.85 -17.43
N ARG A 28 4.26 -12.10 -17.15
CA ARG A 28 3.40 -12.90 -18.02
C ARG A 28 1.93 -12.70 -17.66
N GLU A 29 1.06 -12.82 -18.66
CA GLU A 29 -0.39 -12.79 -18.46
C GLU A 29 -0.83 -13.97 -17.57
N GLU A 30 -1.64 -13.65 -16.56
CA GLU A 30 -2.33 -14.62 -15.70
C GLU A 30 -3.71 -14.91 -16.29
N SER A 31 -4.18 -16.17 -16.17
CA SER A 31 -5.54 -16.52 -16.56
C SER A 31 -6.57 -16.06 -15.52
N ASP A 32 -7.83 -15.89 -15.92
CA ASP A 32 -8.92 -15.58 -14.96
C ASP A 32 -9.08 -16.67 -13.89
N GLU A 33 -8.83 -17.93 -14.27
CA GLU A 33 -8.88 -19.08 -13.37
C GLU A 33 -7.75 -19.04 -12.33
N ASP A 34 -6.52 -18.79 -12.77
CA ASP A 34 -5.37 -18.63 -11.88
C ASP A 34 -5.54 -17.42 -10.96
N THR A 35 -6.03 -16.30 -11.49
CA THR A 35 -6.35 -15.09 -10.71
C THR A 35 -7.36 -15.41 -9.61
N SER A 36 -8.48 -16.04 -9.98
CA SER A 36 -9.55 -16.40 -9.05
C SER A 36 -9.05 -17.35 -7.98
N ARG A 37 -8.27 -18.37 -8.39
CA ARG A 37 -7.70 -19.35 -7.47
C ARG A 37 -6.71 -18.71 -6.51
N ARG A 38 -5.82 -17.86 -7.01
CA ARG A 38 -4.84 -17.12 -6.22
C ARG A 38 -5.53 -16.25 -5.17
N LEU A 39 -6.56 -15.50 -5.55
CA LEU A 39 -7.34 -14.68 -4.62
C LEU A 39 -8.04 -15.55 -3.55
N GLU A 40 -8.60 -16.69 -3.94
CA GLU A 40 -9.25 -17.63 -3.01
C GLU A 40 -8.28 -18.16 -1.94
N ILE A 41 -7.06 -18.52 -2.33
CA ILE A 41 -6.04 -19.06 -1.40
C ILE A 41 -5.18 -17.97 -0.74
N SER A 42 -5.48 -16.69 -0.99
CA SER A 42 -4.76 -15.58 -0.39
C SER A 42 -5.49 -15.01 0.83
N GLU A 43 -4.72 -14.54 1.80
CA GLU A 43 -5.17 -13.55 2.79
C GLU A 43 -4.75 -12.17 2.30
N PRO A 44 -5.64 -11.17 2.29
CA PRO A 44 -5.28 -9.83 1.88
C PRO A 44 -4.26 -9.20 2.84
N ALA A 45 -3.43 -8.27 2.37
CA ALA A 45 -2.35 -7.68 3.15
C ALA A 45 -2.84 -7.07 4.47
N TYR A 46 -3.96 -6.35 4.43
CA TYR A 46 -4.58 -5.72 5.60
C TYR A 46 -5.05 -6.70 6.68
N ALA A 47 -5.22 -7.99 6.38
CA ALA A 47 -5.64 -8.98 7.37
C ALA A 47 -4.63 -9.12 8.52
N THR A 48 -3.36 -8.79 8.26
CA THR A 48 -2.28 -8.85 9.24
C THR A 48 -1.98 -7.52 9.92
N ALA A 49 -2.65 -6.42 9.52
CA ALA A 49 -2.46 -5.10 10.09
C ALA A 49 -3.00 -4.94 11.52
N GLY A 50 -3.65 -5.99 12.06
CA GLY A 50 -4.25 -5.98 13.39
C GLY A 50 -5.53 -5.13 13.48
N ALA A 51 -6.11 -4.74 12.34
CA ALA A 51 -7.32 -3.94 12.32
C ALA A 51 -8.51 -4.68 12.96
N PRO A 52 -9.26 -4.03 13.86
CA PRO A 52 -10.46 -4.63 14.42
C PRO A 52 -11.52 -4.82 13.34
N ARG A 53 -12.37 -5.83 13.52
CA ARG A 53 -13.37 -6.23 12.53
C ARG A 53 -14.78 -6.00 13.01
N VAL A 54 -15.62 -5.52 12.10
CA VAL A 54 -17.07 -5.38 12.33
C VAL A 54 -17.68 -6.75 12.62
N GLY A 55 -18.57 -6.81 13.61
CA GLY A 55 -19.18 -8.03 14.14
C GLY A 55 -18.33 -8.81 15.12
N TYR A 56 -17.05 -8.43 15.32
CA TYR A 56 -16.12 -9.10 16.25
C TYR A 56 -15.58 -8.16 17.33
N SER A 57 -15.51 -6.85 17.04
CA SER A 57 -14.98 -5.84 17.96
C SER A 57 -15.97 -4.68 18.11
N GLU A 58 -16.21 -4.25 19.35
CA GLU A 58 -17.17 -3.17 19.61
C GLU A 58 -16.69 -1.83 19.06
N GLU A 59 -15.39 -1.52 19.13
CA GLU A 59 -14.82 -0.31 18.53
C GLU A 59 -15.02 -0.27 17.00
N ALA A 60 -14.90 -1.42 16.31
CA ALA A 60 -15.18 -1.50 14.89
C ALA A 60 -16.68 -1.32 14.58
N ASN A 61 -17.56 -1.89 15.39
CA ASN A 61 -19.01 -1.73 15.25
C ASN A 61 -19.44 -0.27 15.43
N VAL A 62 -18.86 0.44 16.41
CA VAL A 62 -19.10 1.86 16.64
C VAL A 62 -18.61 2.67 15.44
N TRP A 63 -17.36 2.47 15.04
CA TRP A 63 -16.77 3.18 13.91
C TRP A 63 -17.61 2.99 12.64
N TYR A 64 -18.02 1.76 12.31
CA TYR A 64 -18.79 1.47 11.10
C TYR A 64 -20.15 2.20 11.08
N ARG A 65 -20.85 2.25 12.22
CA ARG A 65 -22.12 2.98 12.34
C ARG A 65 -21.98 4.49 12.21
N GLU A 66 -20.85 5.05 12.65
CA GLU A 66 -20.58 6.48 12.55
C GLU A 66 -20.18 6.90 11.12
N HIS A 67 -19.52 6.02 10.37
CA HIS A 67 -18.96 6.33 9.04
C HIS A 67 -19.90 5.95 7.89
N TYR A 68 -20.74 4.93 8.07
CA TYR A 68 -21.67 4.49 7.03
C TYR A 68 -23.12 4.76 7.43
N LYS A 69 -23.88 5.25 6.44
CA LYS A 69 -25.31 5.49 6.62
C LYS A 69 -26.07 4.18 6.54
N LYS A 70 -26.62 3.74 7.68
CA LYS A 70 -27.55 2.60 7.73
C LYS A 70 -28.71 2.80 6.75
N PRO A 71 -28.99 1.83 5.86
CA PRO A 71 -30.15 1.89 4.98
C PRO A 71 -31.47 1.91 5.75
N VAL A 72 -32.47 2.60 5.19
CA VAL A 72 -33.80 2.68 5.81
C VAL A 72 -34.45 1.30 5.84
N GLY A 73 -34.95 0.89 7.01
CA GLY A 73 -35.62 -0.39 7.20
C GLY A 73 -34.76 -1.48 7.84
N LEU A 74 -33.43 -1.33 7.90
CA LEU A 74 -32.55 -2.24 8.60
C LEU A 74 -32.44 -1.89 10.10
N THR A 75 -32.43 -2.91 10.94
CA THR A 75 -31.98 -2.82 12.33
C THR A 75 -30.46 -2.64 12.39
N ASP A 76 -29.94 -2.17 13.54
CA ASP A 76 -28.48 -2.08 13.73
C ASP A 76 -27.81 -3.45 13.63
N ALA A 77 -28.46 -4.50 14.12
CA ALA A 77 -27.92 -5.86 14.06
C ALA A 77 -27.79 -6.35 12.61
N GLU A 78 -28.82 -6.15 11.77
CA GLU A 78 -28.76 -6.53 10.36
C GLU A 78 -27.70 -5.71 9.60
N PHE A 79 -27.62 -4.40 9.87
CA PHE A 79 -26.62 -3.53 9.25
C PHE A 79 -25.18 -3.93 9.59
N LEU A 80 -24.91 -4.32 10.84
CA LEU A 80 -23.59 -4.80 11.23
C LEU A 80 -23.30 -6.22 10.72
N GLU A 81 -24.32 -7.07 10.60
CA GLU A 81 -24.14 -8.43 10.05
C GLU A 81 -23.79 -8.37 8.55
N GLU A 82 -24.38 -7.44 7.77
CA GLU A 82 -24.00 -7.21 6.36
C GLU A 82 -22.52 -6.85 6.19
N ALA A 83 -21.95 -6.15 7.17
CA ALA A 83 -20.56 -5.70 7.17
C ALA A 83 -19.61 -6.63 7.94
N LYS A 84 -20.10 -7.77 8.44
CA LYS A 84 -19.32 -8.63 9.33
C LYS A 84 -18.05 -9.13 8.69
N GLY A 85 -16.95 -8.96 9.41
CA GLY A 85 -15.61 -9.29 8.92
C GLY A 85 -14.90 -8.15 8.17
N TYR A 86 -15.57 -7.03 7.91
CA TYR A 86 -14.94 -5.81 7.39
C TYR A 86 -13.85 -5.33 8.36
N TYR A 87 -12.64 -5.13 7.84
CA TYR A 87 -11.49 -4.63 8.61
C TYR A 87 -11.51 -3.11 8.66
N VAL A 88 -11.55 -2.54 9.86
CA VAL A 88 -11.56 -1.09 10.05
C VAL A 88 -10.12 -0.57 10.15
N LEU A 89 -9.49 -0.33 9.01
CA LEU A 89 -8.09 0.07 8.94
C LEU A 89 -7.83 1.45 9.56
N ASP A 90 -8.80 2.37 9.54
CA ASP A 90 -8.69 3.69 10.16
C ASP A 90 -8.36 3.64 11.65
N LEU A 91 -8.76 2.56 12.35
CA LEU A 91 -8.49 2.39 13.77
C LEU A 91 -7.03 2.00 14.07
N VAL A 92 -6.26 1.59 13.05
CA VAL A 92 -4.84 1.20 13.18
C VAL A 92 -3.89 2.10 12.38
N VAL A 93 -4.39 3.10 11.65
CA VAL A 93 -3.55 4.10 10.97
C VAL A 93 -2.56 4.73 11.96
N GLY A 94 -1.28 4.71 11.62
CA GLY A 94 -0.20 5.26 12.45
C GLY A 94 0.08 4.47 13.74
N LYS A 95 -0.56 3.32 13.94
CA LYS A 95 -0.30 2.39 15.06
C LYS A 95 0.41 1.11 14.62
N CYS A 96 0.44 0.83 13.32
CA CYS A 96 1.22 -0.25 12.73
C CYS A 96 1.91 0.23 11.45
N ASP A 97 3.07 -0.34 11.16
CA ASP A 97 3.87 0.04 9.99
C ASP A 97 3.20 -0.38 8.66
N GLY A 98 2.25 -1.32 8.72
CA GLY A 98 1.53 -1.83 7.56
C GLY A 98 0.39 -0.93 7.06
N VAL A 99 0.04 0.14 7.77
CA VAL A 99 -1.00 1.09 7.36
C VAL A 99 -0.44 2.51 7.41
N PRO A 100 0.05 3.06 6.28
CA PRO A 100 0.67 4.37 6.25
C PRO A 100 -0.32 5.48 6.61
N VAL A 101 0.17 6.50 7.33
CA VAL A 101 -0.60 7.73 7.62
C VAL A 101 -0.98 8.45 6.32
N TYR A 102 -0.07 8.45 5.35
CA TYR A 102 -0.27 9.04 4.02
C TYR A 102 -0.62 7.97 2.99
N SER A 103 -1.70 7.23 3.27
CA SER A 103 -2.24 6.27 2.31
C SER A 103 -3.00 6.96 1.17
N HIS A 104 -3.05 6.31 0.01
CA HIS A 104 -3.98 6.67 -1.07
C HIS A 104 -5.11 5.63 -1.24
N GLY A 105 -5.39 4.87 -0.19
CA GLY A 105 -6.59 4.06 -0.07
C GLY A 105 -7.85 4.85 -0.42
N ASP A 106 -8.85 4.14 -0.93
CA ASP A 106 -10.16 4.70 -1.30
C ASP A 106 -10.15 5.67 -2.50
N LEU A 107 -9.01 5.90 -3.18
CA LEU A 107 -8.97 6.74 -4.39
C LEU A 107 -9.63 6.07 -5.60
N TYR A 108 -9.57 4.75 -5.70
CA TYR A 108 -10.19 3.94 -6.76
C TYR A 108 -10.33 2.47 -6.33
N ASP A 109 -11.13 1.70 -7.06
CA ASP A 109 -11.40 0.31 -6.74
C ASP A 109 -10.12 -0.56 -6.74
N GLY A 110 -10.02 -1.46 -5.77
CA GLY A 110 -8.87 -2.37 -5.64
C GLY A 110 -7.71 -1.80 -4.81
N VAL A 111 -7.85 -0.62 -4.22
CA VAL A 111 -6.82 0.02 -3.40
C VAL A 111 -7.35 0.35 -2.02
N ASP A 112 -6.81 -0.34 -1.02
CA ASP A 112 -7.11 -0.13 0.39
C ASP A 112 -6.05 0.72 1.11
N LYS A 113 -6.26 0.96 2.40
CA LYS A 113 -5.42 1.86 3.22
C LYS A 113 -4.00 1.35 3.48
N THR A 114 -3.65 0.13 3.08
CA THR A 114 -2.26 -0.36 3.11
C THR A 114 -1.41 0.17 1.95
N SER A 115 -2.05 0.78 0.95
CA SER A 115 -1.38 1.32 -0.22
C SER A 115 -0.66 2.64 0.04
N PHE A 116 0.47 2.85 -0.65
CA PHE A 116 1.25 4.09 -0.61
C PHE A 116 1.54 4.63 -2.02
N ARG A 117 1.45 5.95 -2.19
CA ARG A 117 1.49 6.57 -3.51
C ARG A 117 2.95 6.72 -3.89
N GLY A 118 3.48 5.75 -4.63
CA GLY A 118 4.88 5.76 -5.06
C GLY A 118 5.27 7.07 -5.74
N LYS A 119 4.35 7.74 -6.47
CA LYS A 119 4.61 9.06 -7.09
C LYS A 119 5.16 10.11 -6.12
N PHE A 120 4.90 9.98 -4.82
CA PHE A 120 5.50 10.83 -3.79
C PHE A 120 7.04 10.82 -3.85
N LEU A 121 7.66 9.71 -4.24
CA LEU A 121 9.12 9.57 -4.33
C LEU A 121 9.75 10.51 -5.37
N GLU A 122 9.01 10.99 -6.37
CA GLU A 122 9.47 12.02 -7.32
C GLU A 122 9.79 13.35 -6.60
N PHE A 123 9.15 13.63 -5.46
CA PHE A 123 9.46 14.80 -4.64
C PHE A 123 10.64 14.56 -3.68
N CYS A 124 11.16 13.34 -3.64
CA CYS A 124 12.27 12.93 -2.78
C CYS A 124 13.54 12.66 -3.59
N GLU A 125 13.61 13.04 -4.86
CA GLU A 125 14.78 12.81 -5.73
C GLU A 125 16.10 13.24 -5.08
N ASP A 126 16.15 14.43 -4.46
CA ASP A 126 17.36 14.92 -3.78
C ASP A 126 17.77 14.09 -2.55
N LEU A 127 16.83 13.34 -1.96
CA LEU A 127 17.08 12.43 -0.83
C LEU A 127 17.41 11.01 -1.31
N LEU A 128 16.80 10.58 -2.41
CA LEU A 128 17.02 9.29 -3.05
C LEU A 128 18.27 9.41 -3.93
N GLU A 129 19.45 9.31 -3.33
CA GLU A 129 20.76 9.42 -3.99
C GLU A 129 20.98 8.49 -5.21
N ASP A 130 20.05 7.58 -5.48
CA ASP A 130 20.06 6.64 -6.59
C ASP A 130 18.77 6.75 -7.40
N ASP A 131 18.86 7.27 -8.62
CA ASP A 131 17.75 7.34 -9.59
C ASP A 131 17.09 5.97 -9.81
N MET A 132 17.85 4.88 -9.71
CA MET A 132 17.31 3.52 -9.85
C MET A 132 16.35 3.17 -8.73
N LEU A 133 16.53 3.74 -7.53
CA LEU A 133 15.61 3.54 -6.41
C LEU A 133 14.25 4.21 -6.67
N LEU A 134 14.24 5.34 -7.37
CA LEU A 134 13.00 5.94 -7.85
C LEU A 134 12.35 5.06 -8.93
N TYR A 135 13.13 4.59 -9.91
CA TYR A 135 12.61 3.77 -11.01
C TYR A 135 12.04 2.42 -10.55
N ARG A 136 12.61 1.80 -9.51
CA ARG A 136 12.11 0.52 -8.95
C ARG A 136 10.69 0.58 -8.40
N ALA A 137 10.18 1.76 -8.04
CA ALA A 137 8.77 1.91 -7.67
C ALA A 137 7.80 1.68 -8.86
N TRP A 138 8.30 1.68 -10.10
CA TRP A 138 7.53 1.36 -11.31
C TRP A 138 7.50 -0.12 -11.65
N THR A 139 8.22 -0.98 -10.91
CA THR A 139 8.23 -2.42 -11.13
C THR A 139 6.83 -3.00 -10.89
N SER A 140 6.32 -3.72 -11.89
CA SER A 140 5.07 -4.46 -11.76
C SER A 140 5.33 -5.74 -10.96
N VAL A 141 4.63 -5.90 -9.83
CA VAL A 141 4.65 -7.11 -9.00
C VAL A 141 6.07 -7.57 -8.63
N MET A 142 6.65 -6.93 -7.61
CA MET A 142 7.98 -7.27 -7.12
C MET A 142 7.98 -8.57 -6.29
N PRO A 143 8.94 -9.49 -6.51
CA PRO A 143 9.15 -10.64 -5.63
C PRO A 143 9.37 -10.22 -4.18
N PRO A 144 8.99 -11.04 -3.17
CA PRO A 144 9.07 -10.66 -1.77
C PRO A 144 10.47 -10.24 -1.32
N GLU A 145 11.50 -10.98 -1.74
CA GLU A 145 12.89 -10.69 -1.40
C GLU A 145 13.33 -9.34 -1.96
N GLU A 146 13.00 -9.07 -3.23
CA GLU A 146 13.29 -7.79 -3.87
C GLU A 146 12.53 -6.62 -3.24
N ALA A 147 11.29 -6.86 -2.79
CA ALA A 147 10.47 -5.86 -2.11
C ALA A 147 11.05 -5.49 -0.75
N VAL A 148 11.59 -6.47 -0.01
CA VAL A 148 12.30 -6.23 1.25
C VAL A 148 13.59 -5.44 1.00
N GLU A 149 14.39 -5.83 0.01
CA GLU A 149 15.60 -5.10 -0.37
C GLU A 149 15.29 -3.66 -0.78
N TYR A 150 14.20 -3.45 -1.53
CA TYR A 150 13.75 -2.14 -1.95
C TYR A 150 13.36 -1.26 -0.75
N GLY A 151 12.56 -1.79 0.18
CA GLY A 151 12.17 -1.08 1.40
C GLY A 151 13.37 -0.74 2.28
N GLN A 152 14.34 -1.64 2.41
CA GLN A 152 15.57 -1.39 3.16
C GLN A 152 16.42 -0.28 2.54
N ALA A 153 16.51 -0.24 1.20
CA ALA A 153 17.22 0.84 0.51
C ALA A 153 16.55 2.20 0.71
N LEU A 154 15.21 2.27 0.65
CA LEU A 154 14.46 3.50 0.95
C LEU A 154 14.70 3.99 2.39
N LEU A 155 14.71 3.07 3.37
CA LEU A 155 15.00 3.40 4.77
C LEU A 155 16.42 3.93 4.94
N ALA A 156 17.40 3.30 4.29
CA ALA A 156 18.80 3.75 4.34
C ALA A 156 18.97 5.18 3.79
N SER A 157 18.29 5.52 2.68
CA SER A 157 18.28 6.89 2.15
C SER A 157 17.64 7.88 3.14
N ALA A 158 16.53 7.50 3.79
CA ALA A 158 15.82 8.36 4.73
C ALA A 158 16.59 8.61 6.04
N GLU A 159 17.44 7.67 6.45
CA GLU A 159 18.30 7.81 7.64
C GLU A 159 19.57 8.63 7.36
N ASN A 160 19.90 8.88 6.09
CA ASN A 160 21.06 9.70 5.75
C ASN A 160 20.80 11.16 6.14
N PRO A 161 21.69 11.82 6.91
CA PRO A 161 21.47 13.20 7.32
C PRO A 161 21.37 14.09 6.08
N TRP A 162 20.18 14.65 5.84
CA TRP A 162 20.00 15.60 4.75
C TRP A 162 20.96 16.79 4.94
N VAL A 163 21.82 17.00 3.94
CA VAL A 163 22.68 18.17 3.85
C VAL A 163 22.06 19.09 2.84
N GLU A 164 21.62 20.26 3.30
CA GLU A 164 21.04 21.29 2.42
C GLU A 164 22.02 21.60 1.28
N PRO A 165 21.62 21.43 0.01
CA PRO A 165 22.49 21.80 -1.10
C PRO A 165 22.77 23.30 -1.04
N PRO A 166 23.99 23.74 -1.42
CA PRO A 166 24.32 25.15 -1.45
C PRO A 166 23.34 25.88 -2.39
N PRO A 167 22.97 27.13 -2.08
CA PRO A 167 22.09 27.90 -2.95
C PRO A 167 22.69 27.99 -4.36
N PRO A 168 21.86 28.02 -5.42
CA PRO A 168 22.36 28.15 -6.78
C PRO A 168 23.21 29.42 -6.93
N PRO A 169 24.24 29.41 -7.79
CA PRO A 169 25.03 30.60 -8.03
C PRO A 169 24.13 31.74 -8.52
N PRO A 170 24.45 33.01 -8.18
CA PRO A 170 23.67 34.14 -8.66
C PRO A 170 23.64 34.14 -10.19
N PRO A 171 22.53 34.61 -10.81
CA PRO A 171 22.44 34.70 -12.26
C PRO A 171 23.59 35.57 -12.80
N PRO A 172 24.11 35.27 -14.01
CA PRO A 172 25.14 36.09 -14.62
C PRO A 172 24.66 37.54 -14.75
N PRO A 173 25.56 38.53 -14.61
CA PRO A 173 25.18 39.92 -14.79
C PRO A 173 24.55 40.13 -16.17
N PRO A 174 23.56 41.05 -16.30
CA PRO A 174 22.95 41.33 -17.58
C PRO A 174 24.01 41.74 -18.59
N ALA A 175 23.87 41.26 -19.84
CA ALA A 175 24.75 41.64 -20.92
C ALA A 175 24.78 43.18 -21.05
N PRO A 176 25.95 43.78 -21.29
CA PRO A 176 26.02 45.22 -21.50
C PRO A 176 25.10 45.63 -22.67
N PRO A 177 24.44 46.80 -22.59
CA PRO A 177 23.62 47.29 -23.69
C PRO A 177 24.47 47.45 -24.97
N PRO A 178 23.85 47.29 -26.15
CA PRO A 178 24.54 47.41 -27.44
C PRO A 178 25.12 48.81 -27.69
#